data_AF-A0A0T7H6E3-F1
#
_entry.id   AF-A0A0T7H6E3-F1
#
_cell.length_a   1.000
_cell.length_b   1.000
_cell.length_c   1.000
_cell.angle_alpha   90.00
_cell.angle_beta   90.00
_cell.angle_gamma   90.00
#
_symmetry.space_group_name_H-M   'P 1'
#
loop_
_entity.id
_entity.type
_entity.pdbx_description
1 polymer ?
#
loop_
_entity_poly.entity_id
_entity_poly.type
_entity_poly.pdbx_seq_one_letter_code
_entity_poly.pdbx_strand_id
1 'polypeptide(L)'
;MHVLAETAVATERPSLSPEQLRRLYKQKSENARKSATRNGLWIAVAAYLAYSFTDYLFIGDVVGYTAAGRLVVGVGALCMLELLLYRKARADTVDMAAAVSVLAAYLVWLLTAQMTTVRDAFSYYMVFGAIFMMSVNLFFSFRFPVALAASATNMFIFIFALYLFAPMLLLHKLILGAFCISCFVFTSYVNLQLNRERYKVFLNALEASLQQAAADERGKALLHLSNTDSLTDLENRRAIDQRLRDYWQCWLDHRAPFAVLLIDVDYFKHYNDCYGHQEGDRCLVAV
;
A
#
# COMPACT_ATOMS: atom_id res chain seq x y z
N MET A 1 -46.40 18.80 -21.40
CA MET A 1 -45.73 19.48 -20.25
C MET A 1 -46.27 18.79 -19.00
N HIS A 2 -45.41 18.23 -18.14
CA HIS A 2 -45.68 17.11 -17.19
C HIS A 2 -45.70 15.76 -17.93
N VAL A 3 -44.92 14.72 -17.60
CA VAL A 3 -44.30 14.28 -16.33
C VAL A 3 -42.94 13.65 -16.67
N LEU A 4 -41.83 14.29 -16.30
CA LEU A 4 -40.50 13.67 -16.19
C LEU A 4 -39.88 14.17 -14.88
N ALA A 5 -40.45 13.68 -13.78
CA ALA A 5 -39.85 13.73 -12.47
C ALA A 5 -39.85 12.29 -11.95
N GLU A 6 -38.80 11.93 -11.22
CA GLU A 6 -38.58 10.63 -10.57
C GLU A 6 -37.98 9.53 -11.46
N THR A 7 -36.65 9.48 -11.48
CA THR A 7 -35.88 8.47 -10.72
C THR A 7 -34.40 8.68 -10.98
N ALA A 8 -33.89 9.86 -10.61
CA ALA A 8 -32.47 9.94 -10.24
C ALA A 8 -32.36 9.19 -8.92
N VAL A 9 -32.11 7.87 -8.98
CA VAL A 9 -31.55 7.13 -7.85
C VAL A 9 -30.26 7.86 -7.52
N ALA A 10 -30.33 8.77 -6.56
CA ALA A 10 -29.16 9.25 -5.86
C ALA A 10 -28.59 7.98 -5.23
N THR A 11 -27.67 7.33 -5.94
CA THR A 11 -26.73 6.39 -5.35
C THR A 11 -26.03 7.19 -4.26
N GLU A 12 -26.58 7.14 -3.05
CA GLU A 12 -25.89 7.55 -1.84
C GLU A 12 -24.57 6.81 -1.90
N ARG A 13 -23.49 7.54 -2.23
CA ARG A 13 -22.15 6.98 -2.18
C ARG A 13 -22.02 6.45 -0.76
N PRO A 14 -21.81 5.14 -0.54
CA PRO A 14 -21.55 4.65 0.79
C PRO A 14 -20.25 5.33 1.24
N SER A 15 -20.39 6.37 2.06
CA SER A 15 -19.27 7.11 2.61
C SER A 15 -18.69 6.22 3.69
N LEU A 16 -17.67 5.45 3.31
CA LEU A 16 -16.96 4.59 4.25
C LEU A 16 -16.52 5.46 5.44
N SER A 17 -16.87 5.01 6.65
CA SER A 17 -16.44 5.71 7.85
C SER A 17 -14.91 5.73 7.93
N PRO A 18 -14.30 6.69 8.66
CA PRO A 18 -12.85 6.74 8.82
C PRO A 18 -12.25 5.43 9.36
N GLU A 19 -12.99 4.67 10.17
CA GLU A 19 -12.58 3.36 10.67
C GLU A 19 -12.61 2.27 9.59
N GLN A 20 -13.65 2.26 8.75
CA GLN A 20 -13.77 1.32 7.64
C GLN A 20 -12.64 1.56 6.62
N LEU A 21 -12.31 2.81 6.30
CA LEU A 21 -11.18 3.16 5.44
C LEU A 21 -9.84 2.67 6.02
N ARG A 22 -9.62 2.82 7.33
CA ARG A 22 -8.41 2.29 7.99
C ARG A 22 -8.33 0.77 7.94
N ARG A 23 -9.46 0.06 8.10
CA ARG A 23 -9.52 -1.41 7.98
C ARG A 23 -9.23 -1.85 6.54
N LEU A 24 -9.83 -1.19 5.55
CA LEU A 24 -9.60 -1.45 4.14
C LEU A 24 -8.13 -1.20 3.76
N TYR A 25 -7.55 -0.09 4.23
CA TYR A 25 -6.12 0.19 4.07
C TYR A 25 -5.26 -0.93 4.68
N LYS A 26 -5.57 -1.38 5.90
CA LYS A 26 -4.84 -2.46 6.57
C LYS A 26 -4.89 -3.77 5.78
N GLN A 27 -6.03 -4.10 5.19
CA GLN A 27 -6.20 -5.32 4.40
C GLN A 27 -5.48 -5.21 3.05
N LYS A 28 -5.68 -4.11 2.30
CA LYS A 28 -5.08 -3.92 0.97
C LYS A 28 -3.55 -3.77 1.03
N SER A 29 -3.02 -3.19 2.11
CA SER A 29 -1.57 -3.00 2.31
C SER A 29 -0.84 -4.22 2.87
N GLU A 30 -1.53 -5.32 3.20
CA GLU A 30 -0.91 -6.43 3.95
C GLU A 30 0.28 -7.06 3.22
N ASN A 31 0.12 -7.44 1.95
CA ASN A 31 1.18 -8.07 1.17
C ASN A 31 2.31 -7.10 0.82
N ALA A 32 1.97 -5.86 0.48
CA ALA A 32 2.95 -4.82 0.19
C ALA A 32 3.86 -4.56 1.41
N ARG A 33 3.27 -4.53 2.62
CA ARG A 33 4.02 -4.39 3.87
C ARG A 33 4.95 -5.58 4.15
N LYS A 34 4.47 -6.81 4.00
CA LYS A 34 5.32 -8.01 4.17
C LYS A 34 6.53 -7.97 3.24
N SER A 35 6.33 -7.62 1.98
CA SER A 35 7.41 -7.48 0.99
C SER A 35 8.38 -6.35 1.35
N ALA A 36 7.87 -5.17 1.73
CA ALA A 36 8.69 -4.04 2.14
C ALA A 36 9.53 -4.34 3.39
N THR A 37 8.94 -4.98 4.40
CA THR A 37 9.65 -5.37 5.63
C THR A 37 10.70 -6.44 5.37
N ARG A 38 10.42 -7.39 4.47
CA ARG A 38 11.41 -8.38 4.02
C ARG A 38 12.61 -7.73 3.36
N ASN A 39 12.38 -6.88 2.36
CA ASN A 39 13.46 -6.18 1.65
C ASN A 39 14.24 -5.26 2.61
N GLY A 40 13.53 -4.54 3.48
CA GLY A 40 14.15 -3.68 4.49
C GLY A 40 15.04 -4.46 5.45
N LEU A 41 14.62 -5.65 5.90
CA LEU A 41 15.42 -6.47 6.82
C LEU A 41 16.67 -7.05 6.13
N TRP A 42 16.56 -7.51 4.89
CA TRP A 42 17.72 -7.98 4.12
C TRP A 42 18.78 -6.89 3.93
N ILE A 43 18.35 -5.68 3.57
CA ILE A 43 19.25 -4.51 3.44
C ILE A 43 19.86 -4.15 4.80
N ALA A 44 19.05 -4.12 5.86
CA ALA A 44 19.52 -3.80 7.21
C ALA A 44 20.55 -4.80 7.72
N VAL A 45 20.33 -6.10 7.51
CA VAL A 45 21.29 -7.15 7.90
C VAL A 45 22.57 -7.07 7.07
N ALA A 46 22.48 -6.85 5.76
CA ALA A 46 23.66 -6.65 4.92
C ALA A 46 24.49 -5.45 5.38
N ALA A 47 23.84 -4.31 5.67
CA ALA A 47 24.52 -3.13 6.21
C ALA A 47 25.13 -3.43 7.59
N TYR A 48 24.37 -4.09 8.48
CA TYR A 48 24.83 -4.47 9.81
C TYR A 48 26.05 -5.40 9.77
N LEU A 49 26.16 -6.31 8.81
CA LEU A 49 27.37 -7.13 8.64
C LEU A 49 28.53 -6.32 8.05
N ALA A 50 28.28 -5.42 7.10
CA ALA A 50 29.31 -4.56 6.52
C ALA A 50 29.99 -3.65 7.56
N TYR A 51 29.27 -3.27 8.62
CA TYR A 51 29.80 -2.52 9.77
C TYR A 51 30.84 -3.31 10.60
N SER A 52 31.06 -4.61 10.37
CA SER A 52 32.22 -5.30 10.95
C SER A 52 33.55 -4.68 10.51
N PHE A 53 33.59 -4.02 9.34
CA PHE A 53 34.77 -3.28 8.90
C PHE A 53 35.09 -2.09 9.82
N THR A 54 34.09 -1.35 10.30
CA THR A 54 34.32 -0.24 11.23
C THR A 54 34.70 -0.75 12.62
N ASP A 55 34.17 -1.90 13.05
CA ASP A 55 34.61 -2.54 14.29
C ASP A 55 36.11 -2.88 14.22
N TYR A 56 36.58 -3.42 13.10
CA TYR A 56 38.00 -3.71 12.89
C TYR A 56 38.88 -2.46 12.99
N LEU A 57 38.41 -1.31 12.46
CA LEU A 57 39.17 -0.06 12.50
C LEU A 57 39.20 0.61 13.88
N PHE A 58 38.10 0.60 14.63
CA PHE A 58 37.96 1.41 15.85
C PHE A 58 38.06 0.61 17.15
N ILE A 59 37.65 -0.67 17.13
CA ILE A 59 37.58 -1.56 18.31
C ILE A 59 38.08 -2.97 17.94
N GLY A 60 39.22 -3.02 17.24
CA GLY A 60 39.79 -4.24 16.67
C GLY A 60 40.09 -5.34 17.69
N ASP A 61 40.25 -4.99 18.97
CA ASP A 61 40.48 -5.95 20.06
C ASP A 61 39.27 -6.85 20.37
N VAL A 62 38.06 -6.38 20.08
CA VAL A 62 36.80 -7.12 20.30
C VAL A 62 36.10 -7.55 19.02
N VAL A 63 36.73 -7.37 17.85
CA VAL A 63 36.13 -7.64 16.54
C VAL A 63 35.60 -9.07 16.39
N GLY A 64 36.27 -10.06 17.02
CA GLY A 64 35.80 -11.45 17.02
C GLY A 64 34.45 -11.61 17.70
N TYR A 65 34.25 -10.94 18.85
CA TYR A 65 32.98 -10.95 19.58
C TYR A 65 31.90 -10.17 18.83
N THR A 66 32.22 -8.98 18.31
CA THR A 66 31.24 -8.16 17.58
C THR A 66 30.81 -8.83 16.27
N ALA A 67 31.74 -9.40 15.50
CA ALA A 67 31.43 -10.10 14.25
C ALA A 67 30.59 -11.37 14.50
N ALA A 68 30.95 -12.18 15.50
CA ALA A 68 30.17 -13.35 15.88
C ALA A 68 28.75 -12.96 16.34
N GLY A 69 28.63 -11.94 17.20
CA GLY A 69 27.33 -11.41 17.63
C GLY A 69 26.47 -10.90 16.47
N ARG A 70 27.07 -10.15 15.54
CA ARG A 70 26.39 -9.65 14.34
C ARG A 70 25.87 -10.77 13.45
N LEU A 71 26.67 -11.81 13.22
CA LEU A 71 26.28 -12.97 12.42
C LEU A 71 25.13 -13.73 13.07
N VAL A 72 25.21 -14.03 14.36
CA VAL A 72 24.17 -14.77 15.09
C VAL A 72 22.85 -14.01 15.05
N VAL A 73 22.85 -12.72 15.36
CA VAL A 73 21.62 -11.91 15.36
C VAL A 73 21.10 -11.69 13.93
N GLY A 74 21.99 -11.40 12.98
CA GLY A 74 21.60 -11.15 11.58
C GLY A 74 20.97 -12.36 10.92
N VAL A 75 21.62 -13.53 11.03
CA VAL A 75 21.07 -14.80 10.50
C VAL A 75 19.81 -15.19 11.27
N GLY A 76 19.81 -15.07 12.60
CA GLY A 76 18.64 -15.34 13.42
C GLY A 76 17.42 -14.50 13.03
N ALA A 77 17.62 -13.21 12.77
CA ALA A 77 16.57 -12.30 12.33
C ALA A 77 15.99 -12.69 10.96
N LEU A 78 16.85 -13.04 9.99
CA LEU A 78 16.41 -13.48 8.66
C LEU A 78 15.68 -14.83 8.72
N CYS A 79 16.19 -15.80 9.48
CA CYS A 79 15.53 -17.09 9.68
C CYS A 79 14.17 -16.93 10.35
N MET A 80 14.07 -16.08 11.38
CA MET A 80 12.81 -15.77 12.05
C MET A 80 11.82 -15.12 11.08
N LEU A 81 12.28 -14.16 10.27
CA LEU A 81 11.45 -13.49 9.28
C LEU A 81 10.90 -14.48 8.24
N GLU A 82 11.77 -15.26 7.61
CA GLU A 82 11.36 -16.21 6.57
C GLU A 82 10.44 -17.31 7.14
N LEU A 83 10.65 -17.72 8.40
CA LEU A 83 9.74 -18.63 9.10
C LEU A 83 8.34 -18.02 9.30
N LEU A 84 8.26 -16.74 9.69
CA LEU A 84 6.99 -16.03 9.84
C LEU A 84 6.26 -15.86 8.50
N LEU A 85 7.00 -15.57 7.43
CA LEU A 85 6.44 -15.46 6.09
C LEU A 85 5.95 -16.83 5.58
N TYR A 86 6.72 -17.89 5.79
CA TYR A 86 6.33 -19.28 5.47
C TYR A 86 5.05 -19.69 6.20
N ARG A 87 4.92 -19.33 7.48
CA ARG A 87 3.70 -19.56 8.28
C ARG A 87 2.54 -18.61 7.95
N LYS A 88 2.66 -17.78 6.90
CA LYS A 88 1.65 -16.79 6.49
C LYS A 88 1.22 -15.85 7.63
N ALA A 89 2.15 -15.51 8.53
CA ALA A 89 1.88 -14.61 9.65
C ALA A 89 1.34 -13.25 9.18
N ARG A 90 0.59 -12.57 10.03
CA ARG A 90 0.05 -11.23 9.74
C ARG A 90 1.20 -10.22 9.59
N ALA A 91 1.01 -9.21 8.74
CA ALA A 91 2.02 -8.16 8.53
C ALA A 91 2.40 -7.43 9.83
N ASP A 92 1.46 -7.26 10.76
CA ASP A 92 1.74 -6.63 12.06
C ASP A 92 2.72 -7.46 12.92
N THR A 93 2.64 -8.79 12.86
CA THR A 93 3.56 -9.69 13.55
C THR A 93 4.94 -9.68 12.91
N VAL A 94 4.99 -9.64 11.57
CA VAL A 94 6.23 -9.54 10.79
C VAL A 94 6.96 -8.23 11.10
N ASP A 95 6.25 -7.10 11.10
CA ASP A 95 6.83 -5.79 11.42
C ASP A 95 7.34 -5.74 12.87
N MET A 96 6.60 -6.31 13.82
CA MET A 96 7.03 -6.37 15.22
C MET A 96 8.30 -7.22 15.38
N ALA A 97 8.36 -8.38 14.74
CA ALA A 97 9.54 -9.24 14.78
C ALA A 97 10.78 -8.56 14.19
N ALA A 98 10.62 -7.83 13.08
CA ALA A 98 11.69 -7.05 12.49
C ALA A 98 12.15 -5.91 13.42
N ALA A 99 11.23 -5.17 14.05
CA ALA A 99 11.57 -4.13 15.01
C ALA A 99 12.34 -4.67 16.22
N VAL A 100 11.89 -5.81 16.78
CA VAL A 100 12.59 -6.51 17.87
C VAL A 100 13.97 -6.98 17.44
N SER A 101 14.12 -7.48 16.21
CA SER A 101 15.41 -7.91 15.66
C SER A 101 16.41 -6.76 15.55
N VAL A 102 15.95 -5.56 15.15
CA VAL A 102 16.80 -4.37 15.10
C VAL A 102 17.25 -3.94 16.51
N LEU A 103 16.35 -4.00 17.50
CA LEU A 103 16.71 -3.71 18.90
C LEU A 103 17.69 -4.73 19.47
N ALA A 104 17.52 -6.01 19.14
CA ALA A 104 18.46 -7.07 19.53
C ALA A 104 19.83 -6.86 18.90
N ALA A 105 19.88 -6.49 17.60
CA ALA A 105 21.12 -6.19 16.89
C ALA A 105 21.86 -5.00 17.52
N TYR A 106 21.12 -3.96 17.91
CA TYR A 106 21.67 -2.81 18.62
C TYR A 106 22.25 -3.20 19.98
N LEU A 107 21.50 -3.96 20.78
CA LEU A 107 21.97 -4.43 22.09
C LEU A 107 23.20 -5.31 22.00
N VAL A 108 23.23 -6.25 21.05
CA VAL A 108 24.40 -7.13 20.85
C VAL A 108 25.62 -6.32 20.44
N TRP A 109 25.47 -5.35 19.53
CA TRP A 109 26.58 -4.45 19.18
C TRP A 109 27.05 -3.65 20.38
N LEU A 110 26.15 -3.02 21.13
CA LEU A 110 26.50 -2.20 22.29
C LEU A 110 27.22 -3.00 23.38
N LEU A 111 26.70 -4.17 23.74
CA LEU A 111 27.27 -5.03 24.78
C LEU A 111 28.65 -5.57 24.39
N THR A 112 28.82 -6.01 23.14
CA THR A 112 30.11 -6.53 22.66
C THR A 112 31.13 -5.42 22.47
N ALA A 113 30.73 -4.26 21.96
CA ALA A 113 31.63 -3.12 21.76
C ALA A 113 32.10 -2.51 23.09
N GLN A 114 31.26 -2.52 24.14
CA GLN A 114 31.64 -2.06 25.48
C GLN A 114 32.76 -2.89 26.14
N MET A 115 33.04 -4.10 25.64
CA MET A 115 34.12 -4.95 26.15
C MET A 115 35.52 -4.47 25.72
N THR A 116 35.62 -3.47 24.82
CA THR A 116 36.90 -2.97 24.32
C THR A 116 37.75 -2.32 25.41
N THR A 117 39.06 -2.54 25.28
CA THR A 117 40.10 -1.89 26.08
C THR A 117 40.37 -0.46 25.59
N VAL A 118 40.05 -0.14 24.34
CA VAL A 118 40.30 1.17 23.69
C VAL A 118 39.12 2.13 23.92
N ARG A 119 38.95 2.56 25.18
CA ARG A 119 37.77 3.33 25.63
C ARG A 119 37.60 4.70 24.96
N ASP A 120 38.70 5.36 24.60
CA ASP A 120 38.65 6.68 23.95
C ASP A 120 38.09 6.58 22.53
N ALA A 121 38.58 5.63 21.72
CA ALA A 121 38.05 5.36 20.39
C ALA A 121 36.57 4.95 20.44
N PHE A 122 36.21 4.09 21.39
CA PHE A 122 34.82 3.68 21.59
C PHE A 122 33.89 4.86 21.94
N SER A 123 34.38 5.84 22.69
CA SER A 123 33.60 7.02 23.07
C SER A 123 33.08 7.82 21.86
N TYR A 124 33.91 7.93 20.81
CA TYR A 124 33.51 8.51 19.52
C TYR A 124 32.67 7.52 18.72
N TYR A 125 33.00 6.24 18.75
CA TYR A 125 32.30 5.20 18.01
C TYR A 125 30.84 5.01 18.47
N MET A 126 30.50 5.35 19.73
CA MET A 126 29.13 5.31 20.24
C MET A 126 28.13 6.09 19.37
N VAL A 127 28.55 7.15 18.66
CA VAL A 127 27.66 7.92 17.77
C VAL A 127 27.00 7.07 16.69
N PHE A 128 27.65 5.98 16.26
CA PHE A 128 27.10 5.04 15.28
C PHE A 128 25.89 4.26 15.82
N GLY A 129 25.66 4.26 17.14
CA GLY A 129 24.43 3.73 17.75
C GLY A 129 23.16 4.43 17.25
N ALA A 130 23.25 5.70 16.83
CA ALA A 130 22.12 6.43 16.25
C ALA A 130 21.65 5.84 14.90
N ILE A 131 22.51 5.11 14.18
CA ILE A 131 22.18 4.51 12.88
C ILE A 131 21.12 3.42 13.04
N PHE A 132 21.09 2.70 14.17
CA PHE A 132 20.04 1.71 14.44
C PHE A 132 18.67 2.39 14.55
N MET A 133 18.58 3.52 15.25
CA MET A 133 17.36 4.31 15.34
C MET A 133 16.96 4.92 13.98
N MET A 134 17.92 5.42 13.19
CA MET A 134 17.65 5.88 11.83
C MET A 134 17.13 4.73 10.95
N SER A 135 17.69 3.53 11.09
CA SER A 135 17.30 2.35 10.32
C SER A 135 15.83 1.99 10.53
N VAL A 136 15.36 1.97 11.78
CA VAL A 136 13.94 1.73 12.14
C VAL A 136 12.98 2.68 11.42
N ASN A 137 13.39 3.94 11.24
CA ASN A 137 12.53 4.99 10.70
C ASN A 137 12.63 5.17 9.18
N LEU A 138 13.78 4.83 8.58
CA LEU A 138 14.08 5.11 7.17
C LEU A 138 14.04 3.87 6.27
N PHE A 139 14.57 2.73 6.73
CA PHE A 139 14.60 1.50 5.91
C PHE A 139 13.34 0.67 6.03
N PHE A 140 12.61 0.79 7.14
CA PHE A 140 11.42 0.00 7.39
C PHE A 140 10.15 0.79 7.15
N SER A 141 9.18 0.12 6.55
CA SER A 141 7.82 0.65 6.35
C SER A 141 6.90 0.37 7.53
N PHE A 142 7.44 0.43 8.75
CA PHE A 142 6.69 0.19 9.96
C PHE A 142 5.57 1.21 10.14
N ARG A 143 4.53 0.77 10.84
CA ARG A 143 3.52 1.70 11.36
C ARG A 143 4.16 2.63 12.37
N PHE A 144 3.71 3.88 12.35
CA PHE A 144 4.23 4.93 13.21
C PHE A 144 4.31 4.54 14.70
N PRO A 145 3.31 3.90 15.34
CA PRO A 145 3.43 3.53 16.75
C PRO A 145 4.54 2.50 17.03
N VAL A 146 4.77 1.56 16.11
CA VAL A 146 5.82 0.53 16.25
C VAL A 146 7.20 1.16 16.05
N ALA A 147 7.35 2.00 15.02
CA ALA A 147 8.59 2.73 14.76
C ALA A 147 8.95 3.66 15.92
N LEU A 148 7.97 4.41 16.45
CA LEU A 148 8.14 5.33 17.56
C LEU A 148 8.55 4.59 18.84
N ALA A 149 7.86 3.49 19.17
CA ALA A 149 8.19 2.67 20.33
C ALA A 149 9.61 2.10 20.23
N ALA A 150 9.98 1.47 19.11
CA ALA A 150 11.32 0.94 18.91
C ALA A 150 12.40 2.03 18.95
N SER A 151 12.13 3.20 18.35
CA SER A 151 13.06 4.34 18.39
C SER A 151 13.23 4.90 19.80
N ALA A 152 12.14 5.00 20.57
CA ALA A 152 12.19 5.45 21.96
C ALA A 152 12.95 4.45 22.85
N THR A 153 12.76 3.15 22.63
CA THR A 153 13.54 2.11 23.31
C THR A 153 15.02 2.20 22.98
N ASN A 154 15.38 2.38 21.70
CA ASN A 154 16.78 2.56 21.28
C ASN A 154 17.40 3.81 21.93
N MET A 155 16.69 4.94 21.90
CA MET A 155 17.11 6.18 22.54
C MET A 155 17.31 6.02 24.05
N PHE A 156 16.38 5.34 24.73
CA PHE A 156 16.50 5.07 26.16
C PHE A 156 17.74 4.24 26.48
N ILE A 157 17.95 3.12 25.76
CA ILE A 157 19.13 2.27 25.93
C ILE A 157 20.41 3.07 25.67
N PHE A 158 20.42 3.93 24.64
CA PHE A 158 21.56 4.78 24.32
C PHE A 158 21.88 5.78 25.43
N ILE A 159 20.89 6.54 25.90
CA ILE A 159 21.07 7.52 26.99
C ILE A 159 21.51 6.82 28.28
N PHE A 160 20.93 5.66 28.58
CA PHE A 160 21.31 4.85 29.73
C PHE A 160 22.77 4.36 29.63
N ALA A 161 23.20 3.90 28.44
CA ALA A 161 24.57 3.50 28.21
C ALA A 161 25.56 4.68 28.34
N LEU A 162 25.21 5.86 27.82
CA LEU A 162 26.01 7.09 28.00
C LEU A 162 26.14 7.50 29.46
N TYR A 163 25.06 7.36 30.23
CA TYR A 163 25.07 7.66 31.66
C TYR A 163 26.08 6.77 32.39
N LEU A 164 26.03 5.46 32.17
CA LEU A 164 26.91 4.47 32.79
C LEU A 164 28.37 4.54 32.30
N PHE A 165 28.63 5.11 31.12
CA PHE A 165 29.98 5.21 30.56
C PHE A 165 30.82 6.26 31.32
N ALA A 166 31.54 5.81 32.36
CA ALA A 166 32.36 6.64 33.23
C ALA A 166 33.50 7.45 32.57
N PRO A 167 34.21 6.95 31.53
CA PRO A 167 35.37 7.64 30.96
C PRO A 167 35.05 8.99 30.28
N MET A 168 33.79 9.23 29.92
CA MET A 168 33.40 10.39 29.12
C MET A 168 33.04 11.58 30.02
N LEU A 169 33.60 12.76 29.72
CA LEU A 169 33.23 14.02 30.38
C LEU A 169 31.74 14.36 30.16
N LEU A 170 31.14 15.05 31.13
CA LEU A 170 29.72 15.44 31.08
C LEU A 170 29.35 16.19 29.80
N LEU A 171 30.19 17.12 29.32
CA LEU A 171 29.93 17.88 28.10
C LEU A 171 29.75 16.98 26.86
N HIS A 172 30.60 15.96 26.70
CA HIS A 172 30.50 15.00 25.59
C HIS A 172 29.23 14.15 25.68
N LYS A 173 28.82 13.74 26.90
CA LYS A 173 27.55 13.04 27.12
C LYS A 173 26.35 13.90 26.71
N LEU A 174 26.38 15.18 27.06
CA LEU A 174 25.33 16.14 26.68
C LEU A 174 25.27 16.36 25.16
N ILE A 175 26.42 16.52 24.49
CA ILE A 175 26.49 16.67 23.03
C ILE A 175 25.90 15.44 22.34
N LEU A 176 26.31 14.24 22.76
CA LEU A 176 25.89 12.99 22.13
C LEU A 176 24.42 12.64 22.46
N GLY A 177 23.97 12.96 23.67
CA GLY A 177 22.57 12.88 24.07
C GLY A 177 21.68 13.83 23.27
N ALA A 178 22.10 15.08 23.09
CA ALA A 178 21.40 16.05 22.25
C ALA A 178 21.32 15.57 20.80
N PHE A 179 22.43 15.06 20.24
CA PHE A 179 22.44 14.46 18.90
C PHE A 179 21.44 13.30 18.78
N CYS A 180 21.41 12.38 19.76
CA CYS A 180 20.45 11.28 19.76
C CYS A 180 18.99 11.78 19.82
N ILE A 181 18.69 12.79 20.63
CA ILE A 181 17.35 13.39 20.69
C ILE A 181 16.99 14.06 19.36
N SER A 182 17.92 14.80 18.75
CA SER A 182 17.72 15.41 17.44
C SER A 182 17.44 14.36 16.36
N CYS A 183 18.22 13.27 16.32
CA CYS A 183 17.97 12.16 15.42
C CYS A 183 16.60 11.53 15.67
N PHE A 184 16.23 11.28 16.93
CA PHE A 184 14.93 10.70 17.28
C PHE A 184 13.77 11.56 16.77
N VAL A 185 13.80 12.86 17.03
CA VAL A 185 12.76 13.80 16.61
C VAL A 185 12.69 13.87 15.08
N PHE A 186 13.83 14.05 14.41
CA PHE A 186 13.88 14.21 12.96
C PHE A 186 13.43 12.93 12.24
N THR A 187 13.96 11.77 12.63
CA THR A 187 13.61 10.51 11.96
C THR A 187 12.18 10.08 12.24
N SER A 188 11.67 10.33 13.45
CA SER A 188 10.26 10.06 13.79
C SER A 188 9.32 10.97 13.00
N TYR A 189 9.68 12.24 12.82
CA TYR A 189 8.91 13.18 11.99
C TYR A 189 8.87 12.73 10.52
N VAL A 190 10.02 12.38 9.94
CA VAL A 190 10.10 11.84 8.57
C VAL A 190 9.25 10.57 8.45
N ASN A 191 9.32 9.66 9.41
CA ASN A 191 8.50 8.45 9.41
C ASN A 191 7.00 8.74 9.50
N LEU A 192 6.59 9.73 10.30
CA LEU A 192 5.20 10.20 10.37
C LEU A 192 4.74 10.76 9.02
N GLN A 193 5.56 11.59 8.38
CA GLN A 193 5.27 12.17 7.07
C GLN A 193 5.11 11.08 6.01
N LEU A 194 6.05 10.13 5.93
CA LEU A 194 5.96 9.00 4.99
C LEU A 194 4.71 8.14 5.22
N ASN A 195 4.34 7.87 6.48
CA ASN A 195 3.11 7.15 6.80
C ASN A 195 1.84 7.91 6.37
N ARG A 196 1.83 9.24 6.53
CA ARG A 196 0.73 10.09 6.05
C ARG A 196 0.63 10.08 4.51
N GLU A 197 1.76 10.19 3.81
CA GLU A 197 1.77 10.15 2.35
C GLU A 197 1.30 8.80 1.79
N ARG A 198 1.74 7.68 2.38
CA ARG A 198 1.24 6.34 2.01
C ARG A 198 -0.28 6.23 2.13
N TYR A 199 -0.85 6.80 3.19
CA TYR A 199 -2.29 6.80 3.39
C TYR A 199 -3.02 7.70 2.37
N LYS A 200 -2.48 8.88 2.05
CA LYS A 200 -3.03 9.77 1.01
C LYS A 200 -3.03 9.10 -0.38
N VAL A 201 -1.91 8.46 -0.76
CA VAL A 201 -1.81 7.73 -2.03
C VAL A 201 -2.87 6.63 -2.11
N PHE A 202 -3.11 5.92 -1.01
CA PHE A 202 -4.18 4.93 -0.95
C PHE A 202 -5.57 5.55 -1.16
N LEU A 203 -5.86 6.69 -0.52
CA LEU A 203 -7.14 7.38 -0.69
C LEU A 203 -7.35 7.85 -2.13
N ASN A 204 -6.33 8.45 -2.74
CA ASN A 204 -6.40 8.92 -4.13
C ASN A 204 -6.61 7.73 -5.10
N ALA A 205 -5.93 6.60 -4.87
CA ALA A 205 -6.11 5.40 -5.68
C ALA A 205 -7.51 4.79 -5.52
N LEU A 206 -8.07 4.85 -4.30
CA LEU A 206 -9.44 4.41 -4.04
C LEU A 206 -10.45 5.30 -4.74
N GLU A 207 -10.28 6.63 -4.64
CA GLU A 207 -11.14 7.60 -5.31
C GLU A 207 -11.10 7.43 -6.84
N ALA A 208 -9.91 7.30 -7.42
CA ALA A 208 -9.75 7.05 -8.85
C ALA A 208 -10.45 5.76 -9.30
N SER A 209 -10.38 4.70 -8.49
CA SER A 209 -11.07 3.43 -8.79
C SER A 209 -12.60 3.59 -8.79
N LEU A 210 -13.14 4.40 -7.87
CA LEU A 210 -14.58 4.68 -7.81
C LEU A 210 -15.04 5.57 -8.97
N GLN A 211 -14.24 6.59 -9.32
CA GLN A 211 -14.53 7.46 -10.46
C GLN A 211 -14.52 6.67 -11.77
N GLN A 212 -13.59 5.73 -11.94
CA GLN A 212 -13.54 4.86 -13.11
C GLN A 212 -14.79 3.99 -13.21
N ALA A 213 -15.19 3.33 -12.12
CA ALA A 213 -16.40 2.50 -12.12
C ALA A 213 -17.67 3.31 -12.48
N ALA A 214 -17.79 4.53 -11.94
CA ALA A 214 -18.92 5.41 -12.27
C ALA A 214 -18.87 5.92 -13.72
N ALA A 215 -17.69 6.15 -14.29
CA ALA A 215 -17.53 6.52 -15.69
C ALA A 215 -17.92 5.37 -16.62
N ASP A 216 -17.52 4.13 -16.29
CA ASP A 216 -17.88 2.94 -17.06
C ASP A 216 -19.40 2.70 -17.05
N GLU A 217 -20.05 2.91 -15.91
CA GLU A 217 -21.52 2.80 -15.78
C GLU A 217 -22.25 3.85 -16.63
N ARG A 218 -21.79 5.12 -16.59
CA ARG A 218 -22.31 6.18 -17.46
C ARG A 218 -22.09 5.86 -18.94
N GLY A 219 -20.92 5.32 -19.28
CA GLY A 219 -20.61 4.87 -20.64
C GLY A 219 -21.59 3.80 -21.13
N LYS A 220 -21.90 2.81 -20.30
CA LYS A 220 -22.93 1.78 -20.60
C LYS A 220 -24.32 2.38 -20.76
N ALA A 221 -24.72 3.29 -19.87
CA ALA A 221 -26.02 3.94 -19.95
C ALA A 221 -26.17 4.79 -21.23
N LEU A 222 -25.12 5.54 -21.62
CA LEU A 222 -25.08 6.30 -22.86
C LEU A 222 -25.12 5.40 -24.10
N LEU A 223 -24.38 4.29 -24.08
CA LEU A 223 -24.41 3.30 -25.15
C LEU A 223 -25.81 2.70 -25.30
N HIS A 224 -26.46 2.35 -24.18
CA HIS A 224 -27.83 1.85 -24.19
C HIS A 224 -28.79 2.89 -24.78
N LEU A 225 -28.79 4.13 -24.27
CA LEU A 225 -29.64 5.21 -24.79
C LEU A 225 -29.39 5.52 -26.28
N SER A 226 -28.14 5.41 -26.75
CA SER A 226 -27.78 5.64 -28.15
C SER A 226 -28.17 4.48 -29.08
N ASN A 227 -28.33 3.27 -28.56
CA ASN A 227 -28.56 2.04 -29.33
C ASN A 227 -29.99 1.52 -29.22
N THR A 228 -30.81 2.10 -28.37
CA THR A 228 -32.20 1.70 -28.16
C THR A 228 -33.16 2.72 -28.80
N ASP A 229 -34.25 2.23 -29.37
CA ASP A 229 -35.38 3.03 -29.85
C ASP A 229 -36.29 3.39 -28.67
N SER A 230 -36.61 4.68 -28.51
CA SER A 230 -37.32 5.16 -27.32
C SER A 230 -38.81 4.79 -27.29
N LEU A 231 -39.40 4.41 -28.42
CA LEU A 231 -40.80 3.98 -28.47
C LEU A 231 -40.92 2.50 -28.08
N THR A 232 -40.08 1.65 -28.66
CA THR A 232 -40.21 0.19 -28.57
C THR A 232 -39.25 -0.48 -27.57
N ASP A 233 -38.26 0.25 -27.04
CA ASP A 233 -37.16 -0.28 -26.21
C ASP A 233 -36.30 -1.35 -26.91
N LEU A 234 -36.48 -1.51 -28.23
CA LEU A 234 -35.69 -2.41 -29.08
C LEU A 234 -34.40 -1.74 -29.56
N GLU A 235 -33.43 -2.54 -30.01
CA GLU A 235 -32.25 -1.99 -30.66
C GLU A 235 -32.64 -1.18 -31.90
N ASN A 236 -32.18 0.06 -31.96
CA ASN A 236 -32.45 0.93 -33.09
C ASN A 236 -31.65 0.49 -34.32
N ARG A 237 -31.98 1.07 -35.48
CA ARG A 237 -31.34 0.74 -36.76
C ARG A 237 -29.80 0.78 -36.71
N ARG A 238 -29.22 1.75 -35.99
CA ARG A 238 -27.76 1.89 -35.88
C ARG A 238 -27.14 0.69 -35.16
N ALA A 239 -27.78 0.22 -34.09
CA ALA A 239 -27.34 -0.95 -33.34
C ALA A 239 -27.47 -2.23 -34.18
N ILE A 240 -28.57 -2.39 -34.93
CA ILE A 240 -28.78 -3.50 -35.87
C ILE A 240 -27.68 -3.51 -36.94
N ASP A 241 -27.40 -2.37 -37.58
CA ASP A 241 -26.36 -2.25 -38.60
C ASP A 241 -24.98 -2.64 -38.07
N GLN A 242 -24.68 -2.31 -36.81
CA GLN A 242 -23.43 -2.70 -36.17
C GLN A 242 -23.37 -4.21 -35.91
N ARG A 243 -24.41 -4.80 -35.31
CA ARG A 243 -24.45 -6.24 -35.07
C ARG A 243 -24.37 -7.05 -36.35
N LEU A 244 -25.03 -6.61 -37.42
CA LEU A 244 -24.94 -7.26 -38.73
C LEU A 244 -23.50 -7.28 -39.27
N ARG A 245 -22.75 -6.19 -39.11
CA ARG A 245 -21.32 -6.15 -39.46
C ARG A 245 -20.50 -7.12 -38.61
N ASP A 246 -20.76 -7.18 -37.30
CA ASP A 246 -20.04 -8.07 -36.39
C ASP A 246 -20.31 -9.56 -36.72
N TYR A 247 -21.57 -9.93 -37.00
CA TYR A 247 -21.94 -11.28 -37.44
C TYR A 247 -21.35 -11.62 -38.80
N TRP A 248 -21.33 -10.67 -39.74
CA TRP A 248 -20.71 -10.85 -41.04
C TRP A 248 -19.21 -11.14 -40.90
N GLN A 249 -18.50 -10.41 -40.04
CA GLN A 249 -17.08 -10.65 -39.77
C GLN A 249 -16.84 -12.00 -39.12
N CYS A 250 -17.68 -12.39 -38.14
CA CYS A 250 -17.58 -13.70 -37.50
C CYS A 250 -17.80 -14.85 -38.49
N TRP A 251 -18.71 -14.69 -39.45
CA TRP A 251 -18.90 -15.65 -40.54
C TRP A 251 -17.67 -15.76 -41.45
N LEU A 252 -17.00 -14.64 -41.77
CA LEU A 252 -15.75 -14.65 -42.54
C LEU A 252 -14.63 -15.40 -41.81
N ASP A 253 -14.47 -15.14 -40.51
CA ASP A 253 -13.36 -15.66 -39.71
C ASP A 253 -13.58 -17.11 -39.25
N HIS A 254 -14.81 -17.46 -38.85
CA HIS A 254 -15.13 -18.72 -38.17
C HIS A 254 -16.15 -19.59 -38.93
N ARG A 255 -16.65 -19.14 -40.09
CA ARG A 255 -17.70 -19.83 -40.86
C ARG A 255 -18.98 -20.08 -40.06
N ALA A 256 -19.25 -19.28 -39.03
CA ALA A 256 -20.48 -19.37 -38.24
C ALA A 256 -21.66 -18.79 -39.05
N PRO A 257 -22.63 -19.60 -39.51
CA PRO A 257 -23.76 -19.11 -40.30
C PRO A 257 -24.74 -18.30 -39.42
N PHE A 258 -25.37 -17.29 -40.00
CA PHE A 258 -26.43 -16.51 -39.35
C PHE A 258 -27.57 -16.22 -40.34
N ALA A 259 -28.74 -15.86 -39.82
CA ALA A 259 -29.92 -15.49 -40.61
C ALA A 259 -30.45 -14.12 -40.15
N VAL A 260 -31.11 -13.40 -41.05
CA VAL A 260 -31.75 -12.09 -40.78
C VAL A 260 -33.20 -12.17 -41.21
N LEU A 261 -34.11 -11.72 -40.35
CA LEU A 261 -35.53 -11.60 -40.65
C LEU A 261 -35.92 -10.12 -40.63
N LEU A 262 -36.61 -9.67 -41.67
CA LEU A 262 -37.19 -8.34 -41.75
C LEU A 262 -38.71 -8.47 -41.62
N ILE A 263 -39.29 -7.76 -40.66
CA ILE A 263 -40.71 -7.82 -40.31
C ILE A 263 -41.30 -6.42 -40.53
N ASP A 264 -42.50 -6.36 -41.11
CA ASP A 264 -43.26 -5.12 -41.33
C ASP A 264 -44.71 -5.33 -40.88
N VAL A 265 -45.39 -4.26 -40.45
CA VAL A 265 -46.79 -4.31 -40.02
C VAL A 265 -47.69 -3.98 -41.20
N ASP A 266 -48.45 -4.97 -41.67
CA ASP A 266 -49.36 -4.80 -42.81
C ASP A 266 -50.41 -3.70 -42.56
N TYR A 267 -50.66 -2.87 -43.56
CA TYR A 267 -51.66 -1.80 -43.55
C TYR A 267 -51.52 -0.75 -42.42
N PHE A 268 -50.34 -0.61 -41.80
CA PHE A 268 -50.13 0.28 -40.65
C PHE A 268 -50.52 1.75 -40.89
N LYS A 269 -50.35 2.26 -42.13
CA LYS A 269 -50.80 3.62 -42.48
C LYS A 269 -52.32 3.81 -42.35
N HIS A 270 -53.11 2.84 -42.81
CA HIS A 270 -54.58 2.90 -42.67
C HIS A 270 -55.00 2.87 -41.20
N TYR A 271 -54.30 2.07 -40.37
CA TYR A 271 -54.53 2.05 -38.94
C TYR A 271 -54.27 3.44 -38.31
N ASN A 272 -53.12 4.05 -38.61
CA ASN A 272 -52.77 5.40 -38.16
C ASN A 272 -53.78 6.46 -38.61
N ASP A 273 -54.21 6.42 -39.87
CA ASP A 273 -55.15 7.40 -40.43
C ASP A 273 -56.54 7.29 -39.78
N CYS A 274 -56.94 6.09 -39.31
CA CYS A 274 -58.23 5.85 -38.65
C CYS A 274 -58.22 6.11 -37.14
N TYR A 275 -57.17 5.69 -36.42
CA TYR A 275 -57.11 5.70 -34.95
C TYR A 275 -56.18 6.79 -34.37
N GLY A 276 -55.42 7.46 -35.24
CA GLY A 276 -54.45 8.48 -34.86
C GLY A 276 -53.09 7.90 -34.46
N HIS A 277 -52.05 8.74 -34.56
CA HIS A 277 -50.65 8.32 -34.33
C HIS A 277 -50.39 7.76 -32.93
N GLN A 278 -51.09 8.24 -31.89
CA GLN A 278 -50.90 7.71 -30.53
C GLN A 278 -51.31 6.24 -30.40
N GLU A 279 -52.40 5.82 -31.04
CA GLU A 279 -52.82 4.41 -31.04
C GLU A 279 -51.90 3.57 -31.94
N GLY A 280 -51.34 4.16 -33.00
CA GLY A 280 -50.27 3.57 -33.79
C GLY A 280 -49.00 3.26 -32.99
N ASP A 281 -48.54 4.23 -32.20
CA ASP A 281 -47.39 4.06 -31.31
C ASP A 281 -47.64 2.92 -30.29
N ARG A 282 -48.84 2.85 -29.71
CA ARG A 282 -49.24 1.76 -28.81
C ARG A 282 -49.30 0.40 -29.50
N CYS A 283 -49.72 0.37 -30.77
CA CYS A 283 -49.68 -0.83 -31.59
C CYS A 283 -48.23 -1.30 -31.76
N LEU A 284 -47.30 -0.42 -32.14
CA LEU A 284 -45.88 -0.77 -32.29
C LEU A 284 -45.22 -1.27 -31.01
N VAL A 285 -45.66 -0.81 -29.83
CA VAL A 285 -45.16 -1.30 -28.53
C VAL A 285 -45.72 -2.69 -28.19
N ALA A 286 -46.89 -3.05 -28.72
CA ALA A 286 -47.59 -4.28 -28.37
C ALA A 286 -47.22 -5.50 -29.22
N VAL A 287 -46.66 -5.30 -30.41
CA VAL A 287 -46.28 -6.37 -31.37
C VAL A 287 -44.78 -6.61 -31.33
#